data_AF-A0A7S0ASS7-F1
#
_entry.id   AF-A0A7S0ASS7-F1
#
_cell.length_a   1.000
_cell.length_b   1.000
_cell.length_c   1.000
_cell.angle_alpha   90.00
_cell.angle_beta   90.00
_cell.angle_gamma   90.00
#
_symmetry.space_group_name_H-M   'P 1'
#
loop_
_entity.id
_entity.type
_entity.pdbx_description
1 polymer ?
#
loop_
_entity_poly.entity_id
_entity_poly.type
_entity_poly.pdbx_seq_one_letter_code
_entity_poly.pdbx_strand_id
1 'polypeptide(L)'
;NEVILTSGDMLFYESSKCIHGRPQNFTGSWYSSIFVHYYPTNWDTQTRDLEGHYAVPPHWHEQAPPDPDLDELAITGTGFLEPKCPDNWCALKESIKWHGPAKEGVVITAGYDPDDPTTWKTDGAWKDGKDKGDEL
;
A
#
# COMPACT_ATOMS: atom_id res chain seq x y z
N ASN A 1 -1.45 -4.49 7.38
CA ASN A 1 -0.08 -3.99 7.65
C ASN A 1 -0.15 -2.49 7.87
N GLU A 2 0.51 -1.98 8.89
CA GLU A 2 0.77 -0.56 9.11
C GLU A 2 2.27 -0.33 8.94
N VAL A 3 2.67 0.67 8.15
CA VAL A 3 4.09 0.97 7.91
C VAL A 3 4.41 2.36 8.46
N ILE A 4 5.30 2.40 9.44
CA ILE A 4 5.68 3.60 10.19
C ILE A 4 7.09 3.99 9.73
N LEU A 5 7.12 5.01 8.87
CA LEU A 5 8.33 5.49 8.22
C LEU A 5 8.95 6.65 9.01
N THR A 6 10.27 6.63 9.10
CA THR A 6 11.11 7.73 9.59
C THR A 6 11.76 8.47 8.41
N SER A 7 12.39 9.62 8.68
CA SER A 7 13.02 10.43 7.63
C SER A 7 14.11 9.64 6.90
N GLY A 8 13.96 9.49 5.59
CA GLY A 8 14.89 8.72 4.74
C GLY A 8 14.40 7.31 4.40
N ASP A 9 13.40 6.79 5.11
CA ASP A 9 12.79 5.50 4.76
C ASP A 9 11.98 5.61 3.46
N MET A 10 11.99 4.53 2.68
CA MET A 10 11.25 4.42 1.43
C MET A 10 10.31 3.22 1.49
N LEU A 11 9.07 3.40 1.03
CA LEU A 11 8.10 2.33 0.85
C LEU A 11 7.85 2.12 -0.63
N PHE A 12 8.16 0.92 -1.12
CA PHE A 12 7.81 0.50 -2.45
C PHE A 12 6.54 -0.37 -2.42
N TYR A 13 5.52 0.01 -3.18
CA TYR A 13 4.25 -0.70 -3.26
C TYR A 13 3.53 -0.40 -4.57
N GLU A 14 2.64 -1.31 -4.99
CA GLU A 14 1.82 -1.15 -6.18
C GLU A 14 0.61 -0.24 -5.89
N SER A 15 0.81 1.07 -6.04
CA SER A 15 -0.15 2.10 -5.58
C SER A 15 -1.56 1.99 -6.20
N SER A 16 -1.68 1.55 -7.45
CA SER A 16 -2.97 1.43 -8.14
C SER A 16 -3.83 0.24 -7.69
N LYS A 17 -3.24 -0.76 -7.03
CA LYS A 17 -3.94 -1.98 -6.61
C LYS A 17 -4.03 -2.13 -5.10
N CYS A 18 -3.03 -1.66 -4.38
CA CYS A 18 -3.02 -1.72 -2.93
C CYS A 18 -3.96 -0.64 -2.37
N ILE A 19 -4.97 -1.04 -1.61
CA ILE A 19 -5.73 -0.10 -0.78
C ILE A 19 -4.80 0.46 0.31
N HIS A 20 -4.60 1.77 0.29
CA HIS A 20 -3.66 2.46 1.18
C HIS A 20 -4.18 3.84 1.54
N GLY A 21 -3.71 4.37 2.66
CA GLY A 21 -4.17 5.64 3.19
C GLY A 21 -3.51 5.96 4.53
N ARG A 22 -3.81 7.13 5.07
CA ARG A 22 -3.41 7.52 6.42
C ARG A 22 -4.64 7.45 7.34
N PRO A 23 -4.86 6.34 8.04
CA PRO A 23 -6.02 6.16 8.92
C PRO A 23 -5.92 7.00 10.20
N GLN A 24 -4.71 7.16 10.72
CA GLN A 24 -4.43 7.93 11.94
C GLN A 24 -4.48 9.43 11.69
N ASN A 25 -5.09 10.16 12.63
CA ASN A 25 -5.09 11.62 12.61
C ASN A 25 -3.68 12.14 12.86
N PHE A 26 -3.23 13.06 12.01
CA PHE A 26 -1.91 13.66 12.15
C PHE A 26 -1.86 14.52 13.42
N THR A 27 -0.90 14.22 14.31
CA THR A 27 -0.61 15.01 15.51
C THR A 27 0.78 15.63 15.37
N GLY A 28 0.83 16.91 14.98
CA GLY A 28 2.09 17.63 14.80
C GLY A 28 1.89 18.99 14.14
N SER A 29 2.99 19.69 13.88
CA SER A 29 2.97 21.01 13.24
C SER A 29 3.13 20.95 11.72
N TRP A 30 3.84 19.95 11.20
CA TRP A 30 4.05 19.76 9.77
C TRP A 30 4.36 18.30 9.43
N TYR A 31 3.99 17.89 8.22
CA TYR A 31 4.28 16.59 7.64
C TYR A 31 4.64 16.79 6.17
N SER A 32 5.63 16.03 5.68
CA SER A 32 6.03 16.04 4.27
C SER A 32 6.28 14.61 3.80
N SER A 33 5.83 14.31 2.58
CA SER A 33 6.07 13.04 1.89
C SER A 33 6.32 13.32 0.42
N ILE A 34 7.19 12.52 -0.20
CA ILE A 34 7.50 12.57 -1.62
C ILE A 34 7.02 11.26 -2.25
N PHE A 35 6.17 11.36 -3.25
CA PHE A 35 5.67 10.23 -4.02
C PHE A 35 6.30 10.25 -5.40
N VAL A 36 6.86 9.12 -5.81
CA VAL A 36 7.44 8.94 -7.14
C VAL A 36 6.72 7.78 -7.81
N HIS A 37 6.01 8.07 -8.90
CA HIS A 37 5.44 7.04 -9.77
C HIS A 37 6.43 6.76 -10.89
N TYR A 38 6.69 5.49 -11.15
CA TYR A 38 7.55 5.05 -12.25
C TYR A 38 6.93 3.85 -12.96
N TYR A 39 7.37 3.61 -14.19
CA TYR A 39 6.94 2.48 -15.01
C TYR A 39 8.18 1.84 -15.66
N PRO A 40 8.14 0.54 -15.99
CA PRO A 40 9.19 -0.10 -16.76
C PRO A 40 9.45 0.62 -18.10
N THR A 41 10.67 0.49 -18.61
CA THR A 41 10.97 0.92 -19.98
C THR A 41 10.12 0.12 -20.98
N ASN A 42 9.64 0.79 -22.03
CA ASN A 42 8.72 0.22 -23.03
C ASN A 42 7.33 -0.19 -22.50
N TRP A 43 6.87 0.42 -21.40
CA TRP A 43 5.50 0.25 -20.94
C TRP A 43 4.51 0.78 -21.99
N ASP A 44 3.43 0.03 -22.25
CA ASP A 44 2.38 0.44 -23.19
C ASP A 44 1.57 1.60 -22.61
N THR A 45 1.90 2.81 -23.05
CA THR A 45 1.22 4.03 -22.60
C THR A 45 -0.18 4.15 -23.18
N GLN A 46 -0.46 3.57 -24.36
CA GLN A 46 -1.79 3.68 -24.99
C GLN A 46 -2.82 2.89 -24.20
N THR A 47 -2.50 1.65 -23.83
CA THR A 47 -3.39 0.84 -22.99
C THR A 47 -3.67 1.54 -21.66
N ARG A 48 -2.65 2.12 -21.03
CA ARG A 48 -2.80 2.88 -19.78
C ARG A 48 -3.74 4.09 -19.92
N ASP A 49 -3.61 4.85 -21.01
CA ASP A 49 -4.45 6.03 -21.22
C ASP A 49 -5.93 5.63 -21.43
N LEU A 50 -6.17 4.49 -22.08
CA LEU A 50 -7.51 3.90 -22.22
C LEU A 50 -8.05 3.39 -20.88
N GLU A 51 -7.21 2.74 -20.05
CA GLU A 51 -7.61 2.31 -18.71
C GLU A 51 -8.14 3.48 -17.88
N GLY A 52 -7.43 4.61 -17.86
CA GLY A 52 -7.90 5.80 -17.14
C GLY A 52 -9.23 6.35 -17.65
N HIS A 53 -9.46 6.31 -18.97
CA HIS A 53 -10.71 6.79 -19.57
C HIS A 53 -11.92 5.91 -19.23
N TYR A 54 -11.72 4.59 -19.13
CA TYR A 54 -12.79 3.62 -18.88
C TYR A 54 -12.82 3.07 -17.44
N ALA A 55 -11.92 3.52 -16.56
CA ALA A 55 -11.78 3.05 -15.18
C ALA A 55 -13.02 3.31 -14.32
N VAL A 56 -13.83 4.32 -14.67
CA VAL A 56 -15.03 4.69 -13.93
C VAL A 56 -16.27 4.26 -14.71
N PRO A 57 -16.95 3.18 -14.29
CA PRO A 57 -18.19 2.77 -14.93
C PRO A 57 -19.26 3.87 -14.88
N PRO A 58 -20.16 3.99 -15.88
CA PRO A 58 -21.21 5.01 -15.88
C PRO A 58 -22.10 5.00 -14.62
N HIS A 59 -22.27 3.84 -13.98
CA HIS A 59 -23.07 3.64 -12.78
C HIS A 59 -22.27 3.84 -11.47
N TRP A 60 -21.01 4.27 -11.51
CA TRP A 60 -20.18 4.40 -10.29
C TRP A 60 -20.73 5.40 -9.26
N HIS A 61 -21.65 6.28 -9.67
CA HIS A 61 -22.33 7.24 -8.81
C HIS A 61 -23.59 6.67 -8.13
N GLU A 62 -24.02 5.46 -8.50
CA GLU A 62 -25.18 4.79 -7.92
C GLU A 62 -24.79 4.21 -6.56
N GLN A 63 -25.49 4.62 -5.50
CA GLN A 63 -25.25 4.10 -4.15
C GLN A 63 -26.10 2.84 -3.93
N ALA A 64 -25.43 1.74 -3.61
CA ALA A 64 -26.11 0.55 -3.11
C ALA A 64 -26.81 0.86 -1.77
N PRO A 65 -27.95 0.23 -1.47
CA PRO A 65 -28.56 0.33 -0.16
C PRO A 65 -27.57 -0.19 0.92
N PRO A 66 -27.61 0.35 2.15
CA PRO A 66 -26.76 -0.11 3.23
C PRO A 66 -26.97 -1.61 3.50
N ASP A 67 -25.88 -2.36 3.57
CA ASP A 67 -25.90 -3.75 4.01
C ASP A 67 -25.63 -3.78 5.53
N PRO A 68 -26.54 -4.32 6.35
CA PRO A 68 -26.33 -4.39 7.80
C PRO A 68 -25.16 -5.30 8.23
N ASP A 69 -24.69 -6.19 7.35
CA ASP A 69 -23.58 -7.10 7.62
C ASP A 69 -22.21 -6.50 7.26
N LEU A 70 -22.17 -5.30 6.64
CA LEU A 70 -20.94 -4.61 6.27
C LEU A 70 -20.63 -3.43 7.21
N ASP A 71 -19.34 -3.20 7.43
CA ASP A 71 -18.88 -2.01 8.14
C ASP A 71 -19.25 -0.73 7.35
N GLU A 72 -19.67 0.29 8.08
CA GLU A 72 -20.01 1.57 7.48
C GLU A 72 -18.75 2.24 6.93
N LEU A 73 -18.74 2.55 5.63
CA LEU A 73 -17.65 3.23 4.95
C LEU A 73 -18.10 4.64 4.52
N ALA A 74 -17.37 5.65 4.97
CA ALA A 74 -17.56 7.04 4.59
C ALA A 74 -16.42 7.51 3.68
N ILE A 75 -16.75 8.06 2.51
CA ILE A 75 -15.79 8.71 1.62
C ILE A 75 -15.62 10.18 2.05
N THR A 76 -14.39 10.61 2.32
CA THR A 76 -14.07 11.98 2.71
C THR A 76 -12.97 12.56 1.82
N GLY A 77 -13.34 13.47 0.92
CA GLY A 77 -12.41 14.04 -0.06
C GLY A 77 -11.86 12.95 -0.99
N THR A 78 -10.54 12.71 -0.93
CA THR A 78 -9.85 11.65 -1.70
C THR A 78 -9.54 10.41 -0.86
N GLY A 79 -10.10 10.31 0.36
CA GLY A 79 -9.90 9.18 1.26
C GLY A 79 -11.20 8.52 1.67
N PHE A 80 -11.08 7.46 2.46
CA PHE A 80 -12.22 6.78 3.07
C PHE A 80 -11.90 6.44 4.52
N LEU A 81 -12.94 6.35 5.34
CA LEU A 81 -12.89 5.99 6.74
C LEU A 81 -14.11 5.18 7.14
N GLU A 82 -13.93 4.30 8.10
CA GLU A 82 -14.96 3.55 8.82
C GLU A 82 -15.19 4.22 10.18
N PRO A 83 -16.20 5.09 10.32
CA PRO A 83 -16.31 6.04 11.44
C PRO A 83 -16.56 5.36 12.80
N LYS A 84 -17.00 4.10 12.79
CA LYS A 84 -17.25 3.30 14.00
C LYS A 84 -15.99 2.61 14.52
N CYS A 85 -14.89 2.66 13.78
CA CYS A 85 -13.64 2.00 14.12
C CYS A 85 -12.71 2.97 14.89
N PRO A 86 -12.02 2.53 15.96
CA PRO A 86 -11.21 3.41 16.83
C PRO A 86 -10.15 4.24 16.10
N ASP A 87 -9.56 3.68 15.04
CA ASP A 87 -8.50 4.30 14.25
C ASP A 87 -8.99 4.67 12.85
N ASN A 88 -10.28 4.92 12.71
CA ASN A 88 -11.00 5.11 11.46
C ASN A 88 -10.99 3.88 10.53
N TRP A 89 -10.14 2.88 10.70
CA TRP A 89 -10.10 1.66 9.87
C TRP A 89 -10.14 0.42 10.78
N CYS A 90 -11.15 -0.42 10.66
CA CYS A 90 -11.37 -1.60 11.50
C CYS A 90 -10.27 -2.66 11.34
N ALA A 91 -9.74 -2.81 10.13
CA ALA A 91 -8.63 -3.71 9.83
C ALA A 91 -7.32 -3.37 10.58
N LEU A 92 -7.20 -2.18 11.17
CA LEU A 92 -5.99 -1.79 11.90
C LEU A 92 -5.81 -2.50 13.23
N LYS A 93 -6.91 -2.94 13.87
CA LYS A 93 -6.88 -3.55 15.21
C LYS A 93 -5.93 -4.76 15.27
N GLU A 94 -5.84 -5.50 14.17
CA GLU A 94 -5.03 -6.72 14.04
C GLU A 94 -3.85 -6.53 13.07
N SER A 95 -3.54 -5.27 12.71
CA SER A 95 -2.49 -4.99 11.75
C SER A 95 -1.10 -5.23 12.32
N ILE A 96 -0.24 -5.88 11.52
CA ILE A 96 1.19 -5.96 11.79
C ILE A 96 1.80 -4.58 11.57
N LYS A 97 2.49 -4.05 12.58
CA LYS A 97 3.16 -2.75 12.56
C LYS A 97 4.62 -2.91 12.21
N TRP A 98 5.03 -2.30 11.11
CA TRP A 98 6.40 -2.26 10.61
C TRP A 98 7.00 -0.91 10.94
N HIS A 99 8.17 -0.89 11.55
CA HIS A 99 8.84 0.34 11.97
C HIS A 99 10.19 0.48 11.28
N GLY A 100 10.49 1.69 10.83
CA GLY A 100 11.85 2.08 10.47
C GLY A 100 12.76 2.35 11.68
N PRO A 101 14.03 2.75 11.44
CA PRO A 101 14.60 2.95 10.11
C PRO A 101 14.86 1.62 9.40
N ALA A 102 14.64 1.59 8.09
CA ALA A 102 15.04 0.46 7.27
C ALA A 102 16.58 0.32 7.33
N LYS A 103 17.06 -0.92 7.42
CA LYS A 103 18.51 -1.16 7.37
C LYS A 103 18.98 -1.05 5.92
N GLU A 104 20.04 -0.28 5.70
CA GLU A 104 20.65 -0.15 4.37
C GLU A 104 21.03 -1.53 3.80
N GLY A 105 20.70 -1.75 2.52
CA GLY A 105 20.92 -3.03 1.83
C GLY A 105 19.96 -4.15 2.22
N VAL A 106 18.91 -3.85 2.99
CA VAL A 106 17.87 -4.82 3.39
C VAL A 106 16.52 -4.40 2.83
N VAL A 107 15.86 -5.31 2.11
CA VAL A 107 14.47 -5.14 1.69
C VAL A 107 13.60 -5.99 2.62
N ILE A 108 12.63 -5.35 3.28
CA ILE A 108 11.62 -6.06 4.08
C ILE A 108 10.39 -6.21 3.20
N THR A 109 10.02 -7.44 2.87
CA THR A 109 8.78 -7.71 2.12
C THR A 109 7.65 -7.97 3.12
N ALA A 110 6.42 -7.59 2.75
CA ALA A 110 5.24 -7.88 3.57
C ALA A 110 4.81 -9.36 3.50
N GLY A 111 5.78 -10.28 3.31
CA GLY A 111 5.56 -11.72 3.26
C GLY A 111 5.60 -12.38 1.89
N TYR A 112 6.16 -11.74 0.86
CA TYR A 112 6.41 -12.43 -0.41
C TYR A 112 7.74 -13.21 -0.33
N ASP A 113 7.65 -14.54 -0.31
CA ASP A 113 8.77 -15.46 -0.50
C ASP A 113 8.84 -15.84 -1.99
N PRO A 114 9.88 -15.44 -2.75
CA PRO A 114 9.98 -15.75 -4.17
C PRO A 114 10.16 -17.25 -4.45
N ASP A 115 10.65 -18.02 -3.47
CA ASP A 115 10.86 -19.46 -3.58
C ASP A 115 9.60 -20.25 -3.14
N ASP A 116 8.68 -19.61 -2.42
CA ASP A 116 7.37 -20.14 -2.05
C ASP A 116 6.31 -19.03 -2.03
N PRO A 117 5.75 -18.67 -3.19
CA PRO A 117 4.78 -17.58 -3.33
C PRO A 117 3.45 -17.86 -2.61
N THR A 118 3.30 -19.04 -2.00
CA THR A 118 2.11 -19.42 -1.21
C THR A 118 2.30 -19.22 0.29
N THR A 119 3.52 -18.93 0.76
CA THR A 119 3.81 -18.73 2.18
C THR A 119 4.08 -17.26 2.52
N TRP A 120 3.23 -16.71 3.37
CA TRP A 120 3.42 -15.39 3.96
C TRP A 120 4.39 -15.48 5.14
N LYS A 121 5.69 -15.24 4.92
CA LYS A 121 6.68 -15.21 6.00
C LYS A 121 6.91 -13.78 6.50
N THR A 122 6.55 -13.52 7.75
CA THR A 122 6.57 -12.18 8.37
C THR A 122 7.95 -11.75 8.90
N ASP A 123 9.00 -12.49 8.59
CA ASP A 123 10.30 -12.41 9.28
C ASP A 123 11.52 -12.43 8.34
N GLY A 124 11.32 -12.39 7.01
CA GLY A 124 12.39 -12.44 6.02
C GLY A 124 12.86 -11.07 5.53
N ALA A 125 14.01 -10.61 6.00
CA ALA A 125 14.81 -9.58 5.32
C ALA A 125 15.41 -10.15 4.03
N TRP A 126 15.00 -9.67 2.86
CA TRP A 126 15.67 -9.95 1.59
C TRP A 126 17.04 -9.29 1.63
N LYS A 127 18.08 -10.12 1.62
CA LYS A 127 19.46 -9.68 1.43
C LYS A 127 19.68 -9.55 -0.07
N ASP A 128 20.14 -8.37 -0.46
CA ASP A 128 20.56 -8.03 -1.82
C ASP A 128 21.28 -9.23 -2.44
N GLY A 129 20.76 -9.74 -3.56
CA GLY A 129 21.09 -11.04 -4.16
C GLY A 129 22.52 -11.20 -4.69
N LYS A 130 23.54 -10.77 -3.95
CA LYS A 130 24.97 -10.99 -4.24
C LYS A 130 25.49 -12.35 -3.78
N ASP A 131 24.64 -13.19 -3.19
CA ASP A 131 25.04 -14.50 -2.68
C ASP A 131 24.74 -15.66 -3.63
N LYS A 132 24.86 -15.47 -4.96
CA LYS A 132 25.22 -16.56 -5.87
C LYS A 132 26.10 -15.99 -6.98
N GLY A 133 27.28 -16.58 -7.14
CA GLY A 133 28.24 -16.18 -8.16
C GLY A 133 27.64 -16.32 -9.55
N ASP A 134 27.39 -15.18 -10.17
CA ASP A 134 27.27 -15.10 -11.62
C ASP A 134 28.67 -14.82 -12.16
N GLU A 135 29.38 -15.90 -12.52
CA GLU A 135 30.44 -15.83 -13.52
C GLU A 135 29.81 -15.46 -14.86
N LEU A 136 30.11 -14.25 -15.33
CA LEU A 136 30.21 -13.90 -16.75
C LEU A 136 31.55 -13.21 -16.98
#